data_AF-A0AAU5XBC9-F1
#
_entry.id   AF-A0AAU5XBC9-F1
#
_cell.length_a   1.000
_cell.length_b   1.000
_cell.length_c   1.000
_cell.angle_alpha   90.00
_cell.angle_beta   90.00
_cell.angle_gamma   90.00
#
_symmetry.space_group_name_H-M   'P 1'
#
loop_
_entity.id
_entity.type
_entity.pdbx_description
1 polymer ?
#
loop_
_entity_poly.entity_id
_entity_poly.type
_entity_poly.pdbx_seq_one_letter_code
_entity_poly.pdbx_strand_id
1 'polypeptide(L)'
;MDERRGAGGSGPDYNAMLLVELPEARRRADQAAVTRICAAVSDAVTEQPIFRYEALWRIDDQDAVARVCLSAGRTFAARNSFGTAASWYETGLQAARAVDDRDAVARAASALAALAPGIERETGPLTHELRRLHGARKAYRSAAEAFDLLGRGAAAVRLREHAAWCDARLDDRLGGRPFTDADARELFDQLMDDEVLCPYLEGPPRPARTGLADEQLPLLDALKVALGAQLGETAEQVSGWIRPARGGDRPAGVEIALPGTPVPTLLVLPRVVTDEATAAVAELDLAGEASRGHELTWDQTARTWRIHDRPAPRLR
;
A
#
# COMPACT_ATOMS: atom_id res chain seq x y z
N MET A 1 -23.28 43.98 0.54
CA MET A 1 -22.77 43.26 1.71
C MET A 1 -23.01 41.79 1.44
N ASP A 2 -21.95 41.15 0.96
CA ASP A 2 -21.91 39.83 0.36
C ASP A 2 -21.08 38.96 1.31
N GLU A 3 -21.75 38.18 2.18
CA GLU A 3 -21.08 37.23 3.08
C GLU A 3 -20.88 35.89 2.37
N ARG A 4 -19.89 35.87 1.48
CA ARG A 4 -19.22 34.62 1.08
C ARG A 4 -18.37 34.14 2.25
N ARG A 5 -18.95 33.33 3.14
CA ARG A 5 -18.16 32.49 4.04
C ARG A 5 -17.47 31.42 3.20
N GLY A 6 -16.14 31.49 3.18
CA GLY A 6 -15.28 30.47 2.60
C GLY A 6 -15.46 29.15 3.35
N ALA A 7 -16.06 28.16 2.68
CA ALA A 7 -15.93 26.77 3.06
C ALA A 7 -14.62 26.26 2.46
N GLY A 8 -13.54 26.32 3.24
CA GLY A 8 -12.41 25.42 3.04
C GLY A 8 -12.93 24.01 3.25
N GLY A 9 -13.25 23.32 2.15
CA GLY A 9 -13.87 22.00 2.15
C GLY A 9 -12.94 20.97 2.77
N SER A 10 -13.07 20.74 4.08
CA SER A 10 -12.63 19.49 4.70
C SER A 10 -13.46 18.39 4.03
N GLY A 11 -12.82 17.58 3.20
CA GLY A 11 -13.44 16.39 2.63
C GLY A 11 -13.91 15.43 3.73
N PRO A 12 -14.66 14.37 3.37
CA PRO A 12 -15.12 13.39 4.35
C PRO A 12 -13.96 12.87 5.20
N ASP A 13 -14.14 12.78 6.51
CA ASP A 13 -13.16 12.16 7.41
C ASP A 13 -13.29 10.64 7.32
N TYR A 14 -12.60 10.07 6.35
CA TYR A 14 -12.65 8.63 6.06
C TYR A 14 -12.14 7.77 7.23
N ASN A 15 -11.27 8.31 8.09
CA ASN A 15 -10.81 7.59 9.29
C ASN A 15 -11.93 7.51 10.33
N ALA A 16 -12.64 8.62 10.57
CA ALA A 16 -13.84 8.59 11.42
C ALA A 16 -14.91 7.66 10.85
N MET A 17 -15.16 7.70 9.54
CA MET A 17 -16.12 6.81 8.89
C MET A 17 -15.78 5.33 9.06
N LEU A 18 -14.50 4.95 8.96
CA LEU A 18 -14.07 3.56 9.05
C LEU A 18 -13.87 3.04 10.47
N LEU A 19 -13.33 3.87 11.38
CA LEU A 19 -12.98 3.45 12.74
C LEU A 19 -14.13 3.63 13.73
N VAL A 20 -15.05 4.56 13.46
CA VAL A 20 -16.14 4.91 14.37
C VAL A 20 -17.49 4.60 13.74
N GLU A 21 -17.80 5.20 12.59
CA GLU A 21 -19.14 5.12 12.03
C GLU A 21 -19.49 3.73 11.48
N LEU A 22 -18.54 3.04 10.85
CA LEU A 22 -18.77 1.71 10.27
C LEU A 22 -19.03 0.65 11.36
N PRO A 23 -18.23 0.55 12.45
CA PRO A 23 -18.57 -0.30 13.59
C PRO A 23 -19.91 0.06 14.24
N GLU A 24 -20.25 1.34 14.37
CA GLU A 24 -21.53 1.78 14.94
C GLU A 24 -22.74 1.48 14.06
N ALA A 25 -22.61 1.68 12.75
CA ALA A 25 -23.63 1.28 11.78
C ALA A 25 -23.88 -0.22 11.86
N ARG A 26 -22.83 -1.03 12.01
CA ARG A 26 -22.93 -2.48 12.21
C ARG A 26 -23.59 -2.86 13.52
N ARG A 27 -23.20 -2.25 14.65
CA ARG A 27 -23.86 -2.48 15.95
C ARG A 27 -25.37 -2.20 15.88
N ARG A 28 -25.77 -1.25 15.05
CA ARG A 28 -27.17 -0.89 14.80
C ARG A 28 -27.84 -1.71 13.69
N ALA A 29 -27.13 -2.63 13.04
CA ALA A 29 -27.57 -3.35 11.84
C ALA A 29 -28.07 -2.41 10.70
N ASP A 30 -27.49 -1.21 10.61
CA ASP A 30 -27.82 -0.23 9.58
C ASP A 30 -27.05 -0.52 8.28
N GLN A 31 -27.62 -1.39 7.47
CA GLN A 31 -27.04 -1.80 6.19
C GLN A 31 -26.87 -0.62 5.21
N ALA A 32 -27.73 0.39 5.29
CA ALA A 32 -27.66 1.56 4.42
C ALA A 32 -26.46 2.44 4.77
N ALA A 33 -26.17 2.64 6.06
CA ALA A 33 -24.98 3.34 6.52
C ALA A 33 -23.70 2.57 6.17
N VAL A 34 -23.67 1.25 6.40
CA VAL A 34 -22.54 0.38 5.97
C VAL A 34 -22.27 0.54 4.47
N THR A 35 -23.30 0.46 3.64
CA THR A 35 -23.17 0.60 2.17
C THR A 35 -22.65 1.97 1.77
N ARG A 36 -23.15 3.05 2.40
CA ARG A 36 -22.69 4.42 2.15
C ARG A 36 -21.22 4.61 2.52
N ILE A 37 -20.81 4.08 3.67
CA ILE A 37 -19.43 4.20 4.15
C ILE A 37 -18.50 3.41 3.24
N CYS A 38 -18.85 2.18 2.88
CA CYS A 38 -18.07 1.40 1.92
C CYS A 38 -17.98 2.07 0.54
N ALA A 39 -19.06 2.70 0.07
CA ALA A 39 -19.05 3.45 -1.19
C ALA A 39 -18.16 4.70 -1.11
N ALA A 40 -18.27 5.48 -0.03
CA ALA A 40 -17.42 6.66 0.18
C ALA A 40 -15.93 6.27 0.30
N VAL A 41 -15.63 5.17 0.98
CA VAL A 41 -14.27 4.62 1.09
C VAL A 41 -13.79 4.09 -0.25
N SER A 42 -14.65 3.44 -1.04
CA SER A 42 -14.34 3.04 -2.41
C SER A 42 -13.97 4.26 -3.26
N ASP A 43 -14.78 5.31 -3.25
CA ASP A 43 -14.52 6.54 -4.02
C ASP A 43 -13.21 7.19 -3.55
N ALA A 44 -13.00 7.28 -2.24
CA ALA A 44 -11.74 7.71 -1.64
C ALA A 44 -10.51 6.91 -2.09
N VAL A 45 -10.62 5.59 -2.13
CA VAL A 45 -9.56 4.68 -2.59
C VAL A 45 -9.33 4.86 -4.09
N THR A 46 -10.34 5.25 -4.87
CA THR A 46 -10.14 5.57 -6.30
C THR A 46 -9.50 6.93 -6.55
N GLU A 47 -9.64 7.89 -5.63
CA GLU A 47 -9.02 9.20 -5.72
C GLU A 47 -7.60 9.23 -5.12
N GLN A 48 -7.37 8.48 -4.03
CA GLN A 48 -6.08 8.39 -3.34
C GLN A 48 -5.75 6.94 -2.95
N PRO A 49 -5.38 6.10 -3.93
CA PRO A 49 -5.32 4.66 -3.73
C PRO A 49 -4.30 4.24 -2.69
N ILE A 50 -3.07 4.77 -2.78
CA ILE A 50 -1.92 4.32 -1.99
C ILE A 50 -2.13 4.56 -0.49
N PHE A 51 -2.88 5.59 -0.10
CA PHE A 51 -2.97 6.03 1.30
C PHE A 51 -4.13 5.42 2.09
N ARG A 52 -5.04 4.66 1.45
CA ARG A 52 -6.30 4.21 2.11
C ARG A 52 -6.51 2.70 2.11
N TYR A 53 -5.48 1.93 1.78
CA TYR A 53 -5.47 0.45 1.88
C TYR A 53 -5.51 -0.06 3.33
N GLU A 54 -4.81 0.57 4.29
CA GLU A 54 -4.85 0.16 5.72
C GLU A 54 -6.28 0.18 6.27
N ALA A 55 -7.03 1.18 5.84
CA ALA A 55 -8.42 1.40 6.18
C ALA A 55 -9.32 0.22 5.77
N LEU A 56 -8.98 -0.44 4.65
CA LEU A 56 -9.72 -1.56 4.08
C LEU A 56 -9.43 -2.88 4.81
N TRP A 57 -8.21 -3.09 5.29
CA TRP A 57 -7.81 -4.26 6.09
C TRP A 57 -8.27 -4.18 7.55
N ARG A 58 -8.62 -2.99 8.04
CA ARG A 58 -9.29 -2.82 9.34
C ARG A 58 -10.79 -3.16 9.29
N ILE A 59 -11.32 -3.42 8.10
CA ILE A 59 -12.69 -3.88 7.92
C ILE A 59 -12.72 -5.40 8.17
N ASP A 60 -13.15 -5.83 9.35
CA ASP A 60 -13.33 -7.25 9.71
C ASP A 60 -14.56 -7.91 9.03
N ASP A 61 -14.97 -7.40 7.87
CA ASP A 61 -16.15 -7.83 7.13
C ASP A 61 -15.71 -8.07 5.70
N GLN A 62 -15.50 -9.34 5.42
CA GLN A 62 -14.96 -9.79 4.14
C GLN A 62 -15.94 -9.54 2.99
N ASP A 63 -17.25 -9.44 3.25
CA ASP A 63 -18.25 -9.09 2.23
C ASP A 63 -18.13 -7.61 1.83
N ALA A 64 -17.95 -6.71 2.81
CA ALA A 64 -17.61 -5.32 2.54
C ALA A 64 -16.29 -5.16 1.79
N VAL A 65 -15.23 -5.87 2.21
CA VAL A 65 -13.93 -5.89 1.52
C VAL A 65 -14.09 -6.35 0.07
N ALA A 66 -14.81 -7.44 -0.17
CA ALA A 66 -15.05 -7.97 -1.52
C ALA A 66 -15.71 -6.94 -2.44
N ARG A 67 -16.72 -6.20 -1.96
CA ARG A 67 -17.39 -5.14 -2.72
C ARG A 67 -16.47 -3.97 -3.05
N VAL A 68 -15.72 -3.47 -2.08
CA VAL A 68 -14.83 -2.32 -2.29
C VAL A 68 -13.72 -2.69 -3.26
N CYS A 69 -13.11 -3.87 -3.09
CA CYS A 69 -12.10 -4.39 -4.01
C CYS A 69 -12.64 -4.54 -5.44
N LEU A 70 -13.88 -5.01 -5.61
CA LEU A 70 -14.52 -5.10 -6.94
C LEU A 70 -14.71 -3.71 -7.57
N SER A 71 -15.10 -2.71 -6.78
CA SER A 71 -15.30 -1.34 -7.26
C SER A 71 -13.98 -0.65 -7.62
N ALA A 72 -12.96 -0.78 -6.76
CA ALA A 72 -11.61 -0.27 -7.00
C ALA A 72 -11.00 -0.91 -8.26
N GLY A 73 -11.11 -2.23 -8.40
CA GLY A 73 -10.62 -2.96 -9.58
C GLY A 73 -11.26 -2.45 -10.88
N ARG A 74 -12.56 -2.15 -10.88
CA ARG A 74 -13.25 -1.57 -12.06
C ARG A 74 -12.72 -0.20 -12.42
N THR A 75 -12.47 0.63 -11.42
CA THR A 75 -11.98 1.99 -11.64
C THR A 75 -10.57 1.98 -12.22
N PHE A 76 -9.69 1.11 -11.70
CA PHE A 76 -8.35 0.94 -12.26
C PHE A 76 -8.37 0.34 -13.66
N ALA A 77 -9.26 -0.62 -13.92
CA ALA A 77 -9.44 -1.18 -15.26
C ALA A 77 -9.90 -0.11 -16.26
N ALA A 78 -10.84 0.77 -15.87
CA ALA A 78 -11.29 1.88 -16.70
C ALA A 78 -10.19 2.92 -16.99
N ARG A 79 -9.19 3.01 -16.10
CA ARG A 79 -7.99 3.85 -16.28
C ARG A 79 -6.86 3.14 -17.04
N ASN A 80 -7.12 1.96 -17.62
CA ASN A 80 -6.13 1.09 -18.25
C ASN A 80 -4.95 0.70 -17.32
N SER A 81 -5.15 0.77 -16.01
CA SER A 81 -4.17 0.32 -15.02
C SER A 81 -4.46 -1.15 -14.70
N PHE A 82 -4.23 -2.01 -15.67
CA PHE A 82 -4.71 -3.39 -15.61
C PHE A 82 -4.00 -4.20 -14.51
N GLY A 83 -2.69 -4.03 -14.28
CA GLY A 83 -1.99 -4.71 -13.18
C GLY A 83 -2.58 -4.41 -11.80
N THR A 84 -2.88 -3.14 -11.53
CA THR A 84 -3.50 -2.69 -10.27
C THR A 84 -4.93 -3.19 -10.15
N ALA A 85 -5.69 -3.16 -11.24
CA ALA A 85 -7.05 -3.72 -11.28
C ALA A 85 -7.08 -5.22 -10.96
N ALA A 86 -6.13 -6.00 -11.50
CA ALA A 86 -6.03 -7.44 -11.26
C ALA A 86 -5.82 -7.72 -9.76
N SER A 87 -4.88 -7.00 -9.14
CA SER A 87 -4.55 -7.14 -7.71
C SER A 87 -5.77 -6.86 -6.81
N TRP A 88 -6.57 -5.85 -7.16
CA TRP A 88 -7.82 -5.56 -6.48
C TRP A 88 -8.86 -6.67 -6.63
N TYR A 89 -9.07 -7.16 -7.85
CA TYR A 89 -10.03 -8.25 -8.06
C TYR A 89 -9.61 -9.56 -7.38
N GLU A 90 -8.31 -9.88 -7.33
CA GLU A 90 -7.79 -11.04 -6.59
C GLU A 90 -8.05 -10.91 -5.08
N THR A 91 -7.80 -9.73 -4.51
CA THR A 91 -8.08 -9.45 -3.09
C THR A 91 -9.57 -9.59 -2.79
N GLY A 92 -10.43 -9.03 -3.65
CA GLY A 92 -11.88 -9.16 -3.51
C GLY A 92 -12.37 -10.60 -3.68
N LEU A 93 -11.73 -11.39 -4.54
CA LEU A 93 -12.01 -12.81 -4.71
C LEU A 93 -11.65 -13.61 -3.46
N GLN A 94 -10.51 -13.33 -2.82
CA GLN A 94 -10.11 -13.97 -1.57
C GLN A 94 -11.11 -13.66 -0.44
N ALA A 95 -11.51 -12.39 -0.31
CA ALA A 95 -12.49 -11.96 0.67
C ALA A 95 -13.87 -12.63 0.43
N ALA A 96 -14.33 -12.67 -0.82
CA ALA A 96 -15.57 -13.34 -1.19
C ALA A 96 -15.56 -14.85 -0.89
N ARG A 97 -14.42 -15.53 -1.13
CA ARG A 97 -14.23 -16.94 -0.76
C ARG A 97 -14.29 -17.14 0.75
N ALA A 98 -13.74 -16.22 1.55
CA ALA A 98 -13.70 -16.35 3.01
C ALA A 98 -15.09 -16.34 3.67
N VAL A 99 -16.10 -15.76 2.99
CA VAL A 99 -17.50 -15.74 3.46
C VAL A 99 -18.45 -16.61 2.61
N ASP A 100 -17.90 -17.46 1.75
CA ASP A 100 -18.67 -18.33 0.83
C ASP A 100 -19.70 -17.58 -0.05
N ASP A 101 -19.47 -16.29 -0.36
CA ASP A 101 -20.32 -15.52 -1.26
C ASP A 101 -20.04 -15.90 -2.72
N ARG A 102 -20.84 -16.86 -3.23
CA ARG A 102 -20.73 -17.37 -4.60
C ARG A 102 -20.97 -16.30 -5.66
N ASP A 103 -21.82 -15.31 -5.40
CA ASP A 103 -22.13 -14.26 -6.37
C ASP A 103 -21.00 -13.22 -6.44
N ALA A 104 -20.38 -12.88 -5.30
CA ALA A 104 -19.17 -12.08 -5.27
C ALA A 104 -17.98 -12.80 -5.92
N VAL A 105 -17.80 -14.11 -5.66
CA VAL A 105 -16.79 -14.94 -6.33
C VAL A 105 -17.00 -14.91 -7.86
N ALA A 106 -18.23 -15.09 -8.33
CA ALA A 106 -18.53 -15.05 -9.76
C ALA A 106 -18.20 -13.70 -10.39
N ARG A 107 -18.58 -12.60 -9.73
CA ARG A 107 -18.30 -11.23 -10.21
C ARG A 107 -16.81 -10.95 -10.29
N ALA A 108 -16.04 -11.27 -9.25
CA ALA A 108 -14.61 -11.05 -9.21
C ALA A 108 -13.88 -11.90 -10.26
N ALA A 109 -14.26 -13.18 -10.41
CA ALA A 109 -13.69 -14.07 -11.42
C ALA A 109 -14.01 -13.61 -12.85
N SER A 110 -15.24 -13.20 -13.12
CA SER A 110 -15.61 -12.61 -14.41
C SER A 110 -14.83 -11.33 -14.71
N ALA A 111 -14.59 -10.50 -13.69
CA ALA A 111 -13.82 -9.27 -13.85
C ALA A 111 -12.34 -9.55 -14.16
N LEU A 112 -11.72 -10.54 -13.50
CA LEU A 112 -10.36 -11.00 -13.80
C LEU A 112 -10.23 -11.53 -15.23
N ALA A 113 -11.19 -12.37 -15.67
CA ALA A 113 -11.20 -12.91 -17.03
C ALA A 113 -11.35 -11.79 -18.09
N ALA A 114 -12.19 -10.79 -17.83
CA ALA A 114 -12.40 -9.67 -18.74
C ALA A 114 -11.18 -8.73 -18.83
N LEU A 115 -10.34 -8.70 -17.79
CA LEU A 115 -9.17 -7.86 -17.69
C LEU A 115 -7.97 -8.41 -18.48
N ALA A 116 -7.84 -9.73 -18.57
CA ALA A 116 -6.66 -10.38 -19.14
C ALA A 116 -6.34 -9.98 -20.59
N PRO A 117 -7.32 -9.82 -21.52
CA PRO A 117 -7.04 -9.27 -22.85
C PRO A 117 -6.50 -7.83 -22.84
N GLY A 118 -6.86 -7.02 -21.83
CA GLY A 118 -6.31 -5.68 -21.63
C GLY A 118 -4.84 -5.75 -21.20
N ILE A 119 -4.53 -6.64 -20.26
CA ILE A 119 -3.16 -6.96 -19.85
C ILE A 119 -2.34 -7.46 -21.05
N GLU A 120 -2.92 -8.20 -22.00
CA GLU A 120 -2.28 -8.70 -23.24
C GLU A 120 -2.09 -7.65 -24.35
N ARG A 121 -2.73 -6.47 -24.30
CA ARG A 121 -2.61 -5.42 -25.34
C ARG A 121 -1.64 -4.26 -25.05
N GLU A 122 -1.25 -4.02 -23.80
CA GLU A 122 -0.22 -3.03 -23.43
C GLU A 122 1.12 -3.20 -24.20
N THR A 123 1.41 -2.36 -25.20
CA THR A 123 2.70 -2.41 -25.93
C THR A 123 3.84 -1.83 -25.09
N GLY A 124 4.95 -2.57 -24.95
CA GLY A 124 6.14 -2.11 -24.21
C GLY A 124 7.38 -2.97 -24.47
N PRO A 125 8.53 -2.64 -23.83
CA PRO A 125 9.77 -3.43 -23.89
C PRO A 125 9.55 -4.92 -23.52
N LEU A 126 10.49 -5.79 -23.90
CA LEU A 126 10.43 -7.24 -23.62
C LEU A 126 10.13 -7.56 -22.14
N THR A 127 10.69 -6.79 -21.21
CA THR A 127 10.46 -6.89 -19.76
C THR A 127 9.00 -6.61 -19.38
N HIS A 128 8.33 -5.68 -20.08
CA HIS A 128 6.90 -5.44 -19.91
C HIS A 128 6.06 -6.55 -20.53
N GLU A 129 6.46 -7.13 -21.66
CA GLU A 129 5.77 -8.26 -22.29
C GLU A 129 5.76 -9.51 -21.40
N LEU A 130 6.90 -9.87 -20.79
CA LEU A 130 6.98 -10.99 -19.84
C LEU A 130 6.09 -10.75 -18.62
N ARG A 131 6.10 -9.53 -18.07
CA ARG A 131 5.24 -9.14 -16.94
C ARG A 131 3.75 -9.25 -17.30
N ARG A 132 3.36 -8.83 -18.50
CA ARG A 132 1.99 -8.90 -19.00
C ARG A 132 1.51 -10.33 -19.14
N LEU A 133 2.29 -11.17 -19.80
CA LEU A 133 1.95 -12.58 -19.97
C LEU A 133 1.83 -13.30 -18.63
N HIS A 134 2.70 -12.96 -17.67
CA HIS A 134 2.61 -13.49 -16.31
C HIS A 134 1.36 -13.01 -15.55
N GLY A 135 1.03 -11.71 -15.63
CA GLY A 135 -0.18 -11.15 -15.01
C GLY A 135 -1.47 -11.74 -15.60
N ALA A 136 -1.54 -11.84 -16.93
CA ALA A 136 -2.65 -12.47 -17.64
C ALA A 136 -2.79 -13.95 -17.26
N ARG A 137 -1.68 -14.69 -17.22
CA ARG A 137 -1.64 -16.09 -16.74
C ARG A 137 -2.27 -16.22 -15.35
N LYS A 138 -1.86 -15.37 -14.40
CA LYS A 138 -2.35 -15.43 -13.02
C LYS A 138 -3.85 -15.12 -12.94
N ALA A 139 -4.31 -14.12 -13.68
CA ALA A 139 -5.73 -13.76 -13.76
C ALA A 139 -6.58 -14.91 -14.34
N TYR A 140 -6.12 -15.53 -15.43
CA TYR A 140 -6.80 -16.68 -16.04
C TYR A 140 -6.87 -17.89 -15.12
N ARG A 141 -5.79 -18.24 -14.40
CA ARG A 141 -5.78 -19.36 -13.43
C ARG A 141 -6.74 -19.08 -12.26
N SER A 142 -6.65 -17.89 -11.67
CA SER A 142 -7.52 -17.50 -10.55
C SER A 142 -9.00 -17.49 -10.94
N ALA A 143 -9.31 -17.03 -12.15
CA ALA A 143 -10.65 -17.11 -12.71
C ALA A 143 -11.06 -18.57 -12.95
N ALA A 144 -10.22 -19.40 -13.57
CA ALA A 144 -10.55 -20.80 -13.84
C ALA A 144 -10.94 -21.56 -12.56
N GLU A 145 -10.15 -21.45 -11.50
CA GLU A 145 -10.44 -22.05 -10.19
C GLU A 145 -11.77 -21.57 -9.62
N ALA A 146 -12.05 -20.27 -9.69
CA ALA A 146 -13.31 -19.72 -9.22
C ALA A 146 -14.50 -20.26 -10.06
N PHE A 147 -14.35 -20.41 -11.37
CA PHE A 147 -15.40 -20.97 -12.22
C PHE A 147 -15.61 -22.49 -11.97
N ASP A 148 -14.59 -23.24 -11.57
CA ASP A 148 -14.77 -24.63 -11.11
C ASP A 148 -15.62 -24.72 -9.84
N LEU A 149 -15.32 -23.87 -8.84
CA LEU A 149 -16.08 -23.80 -7.59
C LEU A 149 -17.56 -23.45 -7.82
N LEU A 150 -17.84 -22.69 -8.89
CA LEU A 150 -19.19 -22.33 -9.30
C LEU A 150 -19.87 -23.38 -10.19
N GLY A 151 -19.23 -24.52 -10.46
CA GLY A 151 -19.76 -25.57 -11.34
C GLY A 151 -19.78 -25.18 -12.83
N ARG A 152 -19.03 -24.16 -13.23
CA ARG A 152 -18.97 -23.63 -14.60
C ARG A 152 -17.78 -24.22 -15.38
N GLY A 153 -17.69 -25.54 -15.44
CA GLY A 153 -16.53 -26.27 -15.95
C GLY A 153 -16.09 -25.88 -17.37
N ALA A 154 -17.02 -25.65 -18.30
CA ALA A 154 -16.68 -25.27 -19.67
C ALA A 154 -15.99 -23.89 -19.76
N ALA A 155 -16.34 -22.95 -18.88
CA ALA A 155 -15.67 -21.66 -18.81
C ALA A 155 -14.29 -21.79 -18.14
N ALA A 156 -14.17 -22.60 -17.09
CA ALA A 156 -12.90 -22.90 -16.45
C ALA A 156 -11.90 -23.55 -17.41
N VAL A 157 -12.34 -24.48 -18.27
CA VAL A 157 -11.48 -25.10 -19.31
C VAL A 157 -10.91 -24.06 -20.26
N ARG A 158 -11.75 -23.18 -20.84
CA ARG A 158 -11.27 -22.10 -21.74
C ARG A 158 -10.27 -21.17 -21.05
N LEU A 159 -10.51 -20.83 -19.79
CA LEU A 159 -9.58 -19.99 -19.01
C LEU A 159 -8.24 -20.70 -18.78
N ARG A 160 -8.24 -22.02 -18.53
CA ARG A 160 -6.99 -22.80 -18.43
C ARG A 160 -6.25 -22.89 -19.77
N GLU A 161 -6.96 -23.01 -20.89
CA GLU A 161 -6.35 -22.96 -22.22
C GLU A 161 -5.65 -21.62 -22.48
N HIS A 162 -6.28 -20.51 -22.09
CA HIS A 162 -5.65 -19.19 -22.16
C HIS A 162 -4.44 -19.03 -21.22
N ALA A 163 -4.52 -19.57 -20.00
CA ALA A 163 -3.36 -19.60 -19.09
C ALA A 163 -2.21 -20.43 -19.68
N ALA A 164 -2.50 -21.58 -20.28
CA ALA A 164 -1.50 -22.44 -20.94
C ALA A 164 -0.88 -21.77 -22.18
N TRP A 165 -1.68 -21.00 -22.93
CA TRP A 165 -1.16 -20.17 -24.02
C TRP A 165 -0.16 -19.12 -23.50
N CYS A 166 -0.45 -18.48 -22.35
CA CYS A 166 0.49 -17.53 -21.72
C CYS A 166 1.79 -18.23 -21.28
N ASP A 167 1.70 -19.43 -20.69
CA ASP A 167 2.87 -20.22 -20.31
C ASP A 167 3.74 -20.56 -21.53
N ALA A 168 3.15 -21.07 -22.62
CA ALA A 168 3.88 -21.38 -23.84
C ALA A 168 4.57 -20.14 -24.45
N ARG A 169 3.93 -18.98 -24.36
CA ARG A 169 4.48 -17.70 -24.83
C ARG A 169 5.64 -17.22 -23.96
N LEU A 170 5.55 -17.40 -22.65
CA LEU A 170 6.64 -17.09 -21.71
C LEU A 170 7.85 -18.00 -21.96
N ASP A 171 7.61 -19.30 -22.14
CA ASP A 171 8.66 -20.28 -22.40
C ASP A 171 9.40 -19.98 -23.72
N ASP A 172 8.67 -19.68 -24.80
CA ASP A 172 9.26 -19.27 -26.09
C ASP A 172 10.18 -18.05 -25.95
N ARG A 173 9.71 -17.02 -25.23
CA ARG A 173 10.47 -15.77 -25.01
C ARG A 173 11.71 -15.96 -24.14
N LEU A 174 11.74 -16.98 -23.30
CA LEU A 174 12.84 -17.25 -22.38
C LEU A 174 13.76 -18.37 -22.86
N GLY A 175 13.57 -18.86 -24.09
CA GLY A 175 14.41 -19.91 -24.67
C GLY A 175 14.16 -21.30 -24.05
N GLY A 176 12.92 -21.58 -23.67
CA GLY A 176 12.50 -22.89 -23.15
C GLY A 176 12.75 -23.12 -21.66
N ARG A 177 13.19 -22.09 -20.91
CA ARG A 177 13.18 -22.15 -19.44
C ARG A 177 11.78 -21.74 -18.92
N PRO A 178 11.21 -22.49 -17.96
CA PRO A 178 9.93 -22.14 -17.38
C PRO A 178 10.03 -20.82 -16.61
N PHE A 179 9.12 -19.88 -16.87
CA PHE A 179 9.04 -18.62 -16.11
C PHE A 179 8.38 -18.86 -14.75
N THR A 180 9.18 -18.77 -13.69
CA THR A 180 8.71 -18.97 -12.32
C THR A 180 8.22 -17.67 -11.69
N ASP A 181 7.49 -17.79 -10.58
CA ASP A 181 7.12 -16.63 -9.75
C ASP A 181 8.37 -15.96 -9.14
N ALA A 182 9.48 -16.71 -8.98
CA ALA A 182 10.76 -16.17 -8.54
C ALA A 182 11.43 -15.36 -9.65
N ASP A 183 11.42 -15.83 -10.90
CA ASP A 183 11.89 -15.05 -12.05
C ASP A 183 11.07 -13.77 -12.20
N ALA A 184 9.74 -13.85 -12.04
CA ALA A 184 8.88 -12.67 -12.08
C ALA A 184 9.25 -11.65 -11.00
N ARG A 185 9.62 -12.13 -9.81
CA ARG A 185 10.05 -11.30 -8.68
C ARG A 185 11.43 -10.69 -8.91
N GLU A 186 12.38 -11.45 -9.45
CA GLU A 186 13.71 -10.96 -9.79
C GLU A 186 13.66 -9.93 -10.93
N LEU A 187 12.89 -10.19 -11.98
CA LEU A 187 12.65 -9.24 -13.08
C LEU A 187 11.98 -7.96 -12.57
N PHE A 188 11.10 -8.10 -11.56
CA PHE A 188 10.43 -6.99 -10.89
C PHE A 188 11.42 -6.18 -10.06
N ASP A 189 12.25 -6.83 -9.24
CA ASP A 189 13.28 -6.18 -8.44
C ASP A 189 14.29 -5.43 -9.34
N GLN A 190 14.73 -6.04 -10.45
CA GLN A 190 15.62 -5.42 -11.44
C GLN A 190 14.98 -4.20 -12.16
N LEU A 191 13.68 -4.22 -12.41
CA LEU A 191 12.94 -3.08 -12.99
C LEU A 191 12.68 -1.96 -11.98
N MET A 192 12.63 -2.30 -10.69
CA MET A 192 12.40 -1.35 -9.59
C MET A 192 13.67 -0.59 -9.20
N ASP A 193 14.85 -1.14 -9.51
CA ASP A 193 16.14 -0.45 -9.38
C ASP A 193 16.36 0.61 -10.49
N ASP A 194 15.59 0.57 -11.60
CA ASP A 194 15.61 1.60 -12.64
C ASP A 194 14.69 2.76 -12.22
N GLU A 195 15.30 3.85 -11.71
CA GLU A 195 14.71 5.03 -11.01
C GLU A 195 13.48 5.72 -11.65
N VAL A 196 13.06 5.33 -12.85
CA VAL A 196 12.11 6.10 -13.67
C VAL A 196 10.65 5.70 -13.48
N LEU A 197 10.33 4.57 -12.83
CA LEU A 197 8.99 3.95 -13.00
C LEU A 197 8.14 3.60 -11.77
N CYS A 198 8.46 4.02 -10.54
CA CYS A 198 7.60 3.66 -9.40
C CYS A 198 7.12 4.81 -8.51
N PRO A 199 5.81 5.12 -8.60
CA PRO A 199 4.98 4.97 -7.40
C PRO A 199 3.73 4.08 -7.57
N TYR A 200 3.56 3.32 -8.67
CA TYR A 200 2.23 2.79 -9.04
C TYR A 200 1.95 1.28 -8.85
N LEU A 201 2.90 0.43 -8.44
CA LEU A 201 2.76 -1.03 -8.65
C LEU A 201 3.13 -1.95 -7.49
N GLU A 202 3.14 -1.47 -6.25
CA GLU A 202 2.98 -2.38 -5.11
C GLU A 202 1.47 -2.59 -4.87
N GLY A 203 0.94 -3.80 -5.09
CA GLY A 203 -0.03 -4.28 -4.10
C GLY A 203 0.68 -4.18 -2.75
N PRO A 204 0.04 -3.66 -1.68
CA PRO A 204 0.81 -3.12 -0.57
C PRO A 204 1.81 -4.16 -0.07
N PRO A 205 3.02 -3.73 0.31
CA PRO A 205 3.92 -4.62 1.01
C PRO A 205 3.09 -5.20 2.15
N ARG A 206 3.16 -6.53 2.39
CA ARG A 206 2.77 -7.09 3.70
C ARG A 206 3.24 -6.06 4.71
N PRO A 207 2.34 -5.51 5.57
CA PRO A 207 2.54 -4.26 6.30
C PRO A 207 4.00 -4.24 6.61
N ALA A 208 4.76 -3.34 5.96
CA ALA A 208 6.19 -3.33 6.14
C ALA A 208 6.32 -3.31 7.64
N ARG A 209 6.69 -4.46 8.24
CA ARG A 209 6.97 -4.53 9.67
C ARG A 209 7.91 -3.37 9.77
N THR A 210 7.52 -2.33 10.48
CA THR A 210 8.12 -1.00 10.33
C THR A 210 9.61 -1.04 10.74
N GLY A 211 10.19 -2.22 10.97
CA GLY A 211 11.30 -2.50 11.85
C GLY A 211 10.93 -2.21 13.30
N LEU A 212 9.87 -1.43 13.52
CA LEU A 212 9.52 -0.84 14.79
C LEU A 212 8.62 -1.81 15.56
N ALA A 213 8.93 -1.96 16.84
CA ALA A 213 8.02 -2.61 17.78
C ALA A 213 6.81 -1.71 18.03
N ASP A 214 5.66 -2.30 18.40
CA ASP A 214 4.45 -1.53 18.76
C ASP A 214 4.73 -0.51 19.87
N GLU A 215 5.67 -0.84 20.77
CA GLU A 215 6.17 0.03 21.85
C GLU A 215 6.80 1.34 21.35
N GLN A 216 7.20 1.41 20.07
CA GLN A 216 7.84 2.58 19.47
C GLN A 216 6.85 3.52 18.76
N LEU A 217 5.58 3.13 18.60
CA LEU A 217 4.55 3.95 17.96
C LEU A 217 4.27 5.28 18.67
N PRO A 218 4.18 5.35 20.02
CA PRO A 218 3.93 6.62 20.71
C PRO A 218 5.01 7.67 20.44
N LEU A 219 6.27 7.25 20.39
CA LEU A 219 7.40 8.14 20.09
C LEU A 219 7.34 8.64 18.64
N LEU A 220 6.96 7.77 17.70
CA LEU A 220 6.79 8.14 16.30
C LEU A 220 5.63 9.14 16.10
N ASP A 221 4.54 9.00 16.84
CA ASP A 221 3.42 9.94 16.76
C ASP A 221 3.77 11.29 17.37
N ALA A 222 4.48 11.32 18.52
CA ALA A 222 5.01 12.55 19.09
C ALA A 222 5.97 13.26 18.13
N LEU A 223 6.85 12.50 17.45
CA LEU A 223 7.76 13.01 16.42
C LEU A 223 7.01 13.70 15.27
N LYS A 224 5.96 13.06 14.73
CA LYS A 224 5.16 13.64 13.63
C LYS A 224 4.50 14.95 14.05
N VAL A 225 3.90 14.98 15.26
CA VAL A 225 3.22 16.18 15.77
C VAL A 225 4.22 17.34 15.92
N ALA A 226 5.38 17.08 16.52
CA ALA A 226 6.41 18.09 16.73
C ALA A 226 6.99 18.60 15.41
N LEU A 227 7.29 17.69 14.47
CA LEU A 227 7.81 18.05 13.16
C LEU A 227 6.80 18.87 12.33
N GLY A 228 5.52 18.49 12.39
CA GLY A 228 4.44 19.25 11.77
C GLY A 228 4.35 20.67 12.33
N ALA A 229 4.38 20.81 13.67
CA ALA A 229 4.35 22.11 14.33
C ALA A 229 5.54 23.00 13.93
N GLN A 230 6.75 22.45 13.81
CA GLN A 230 7.96 23.19 13.40
C GLN A 230 7.92 23.68 11.96
N LEU A 231 7.28 22.91 11.08
CA LEU A 231 7.26 23.20 9.64
C LEU A 231 5.98 23.91 9.18
N GLY A 232 4.99 24.07 10.07
CA GLY A 232 3.68 24.61 9.72
C GLY A 232 2.83 23.64 8.91
N GLU A 233 3.03 22.34 9.11
CA GLU A 233 2.41 21.24 8.36
C GLU A 233 1.63 20.32 9.30
N THR A 234 0.72 19.51 8.75
CA THR A 234 0.00 18.49 9.52
C THR A 234 0.87 17.26 9.79
N ALA A 235 0.53 16.49 10.82
CA ALA A 235 1.21 15.24 11.15
C ALA A 235 1.16 14.23 9.98
N GLU A 236 0.08 14.25 9.20
CA GLU A 236 -0.14 13.43 8.02
C GLU A 236 0.80 13.83 6.87
N GLN A 237 0.96 15.13 6.62
CA GLN A 237 1.87 15.62 5.57
C GLN A 237 3.33 15.26 5.88
N VAL A 238 3.76 15.43 7.13
CA VAL A 238 5.14 15.11 7.53
C VAL A 238 5.42 13.60 7.61
N SER A 239 4.37 12.77 7.73
CA SER A 239 4.52 11.31 7.69
C SER A 239 5.14 10.82 6.38
N GLY A 240 4.94 11.55 5.26
CA GLY A 240 5.61 11.24 3.98
C GLY A 240 7.13 11.46 3.99
N TRP A 241 7.65 12.20 4.97
CA TRP A 241 9.08 12.50 5.13
C TRP A 241 9.79 11.56 6.10
N ILE A 242 9.03 10.77 6.87
CA ILE A 242 9.57 9.84 7.85
C ILE A 242 9.53 8.43 7.27
N ARG A 243 10.67 7.75 7.23
CA ARG A 243 10.78 6.39 6.69
C ARG A 243 11.53 5.51 7.69
N PRO A 244 11.19 4.22 7.84
CA PRO A 244 12.03 3.29 8.56
C PRO A 244 13.45 3.29 7.98
N ALA A 245 14.45 3.42 8.84
CA ALA A 245 15.84 3.32 8.41
C ALA A 245 16.12 1.90 7.90
N ARG A 246 16.49 1.77 6.62
CA ARG A 246 16.84 0.47 6.03
C ARG A 246 18.26 0.07 6.45
N GLY A 247 18.43 -0.96 7.26
CA GLY A 247 19.75 -1.49 7.57
C GLY A 247 19.74 -2.74 8.45
N GLY A 248 20.68 -3.66 8.21
CA GLY A 248 20.81 -4.97 8.87
C GLY A 248 21.03 -4.92 10.39
N ASP A 249 22.28 -5.06 10.85
CA ASP A 249 22.64 -5.12 12.29
C ASP A 249 22.47 -3.79 13.06
N ARG A 250 21.83 -2.78 12.45
CA ARG A 250 21.65 -1.47 13.08
C ARG A 250 20.43 -1.46 14.00
N PRO A 251 20.48 -0.70 15.10
CA PRO A 251 19.30 -0.46 15.92
C PRO A 251 18.17 0.15 15.09
N ALA A 252 16.92 -0.22 15.42
CA ALA A 252 15.73 0.31 14.77
C ALA A 252 15.73 1.85 14.83
N GLY A 253 15.51 2.49 13.69
CA GLY A 253 15.55 3.93 13.56
C GLY A 253 14.62 4.42 12.46
N VAL A 254 14.41 5.73 12.41
CA VAL A 254 13.65 6.40 11.35
C VAL A 254 14.50 7.47 10.69
N GLU A 255 14.48 7.51 9.36
CA GLU A 255 15.07 8.57 8.55
C GLU A 255 14.03 9.66 8.29
N ILE A 256 14.44 10.90 8.47
CA ILE A 256 13.63 12.10 8.30
C ILE A 256 14.23 12.87 7.12
N ALA A 257 13.54 12.83 5.98
CA ALA A 257 13.97 13.46 4.72
C ALA A 257 13.22 14.78 4.52
N LEU A 258 13.76 15.87 5.08
CA LEU A 258 13.13 17.19 4.97
C LEU A 258 13.29 17.78 3.56
N PRO A 259 12.29 18.50 3.04
CA PRO A 259 12.40 19.22 1.77
C PRO A 259 13.62 20.14 1.73
N GLY A 260 14.41 20.05 0.66
CA GLY A 260 15.61 20.87 0.47
C GLY A 260 16.84 20.43 1.28
N THR A 261 16.77 19.31 2.00
CA THR A 261 17.95 18.72 2.67
C THR A 261 18.49 17.54 1.87
N PRO A 262 19.79 17.54 1.48
CA PRO A 262 20.36 16.47 0.67
C PRO A 262 20.62 15.19 1.48
N VAL A 263 20.78 15.31 2.79
CA VAL A 263 21.08 14.18 3.69
C VAL A 263 19.96 14.08 4.73
N PRO A 264 19.27 12.92 4.82
CA PRO A 264 18.23 12.74 5.82
C PRO A 264 18.83 12.68 7.22
N THR A 265 18.09 13.21 8.20
CA THR A 265 18.41 13.05 9.62
C THR A 265 18.00 11.65 10.06
N LEU A 266 18.86 10.94 10.79
CA LEU A 266 18.56 9.61 11.32
C LEU A 266 18.23 9.71 12.80
N LEU A 267 17.02 9.34 13.20
CA LEU A 267 16.63 9.22 14.60
C LEU A 267 16.67 7.74 15.00
N VAL A 268 17.63 7.35 15.83
CA VAL A 268 17.72 5.99 16.37
C VAL A 268 16.74 5.85 17.51
N LEU A 269 15.78 4.94 17.37
CA LEU A 269 14.74 4.76 18.38
C LEU A 269 15.30 3.92 19.54
N PRO A 270 15.06 4.32 20.80
CA PRO A 270 15.44 3.48 21.93
C PRO A 270 14.65 2.16 21.89
N ARG A 271 15.26 1.09 22.40
CA ARG A 271 14.57 -0.21 22.54
C ARG A 271 13.40 -0.14 23.51
N VAL A 272 13.52 0.69 24.55
CA VAL A 272 12.47 0.96 25.53
C VAL A 272 12.10 2.42 25.41
N VAL A 273 10.88 2.70 24.95
CA VAL A 273 10.34 4.06 24.91
C VAL A 273 9.88 4.45 26.31
N THR A 274 10.29 5.65 26.72
CA THR A 274 9.91 6.25 28.02
C THR A 274 9.11 7.51 27.75
N ASP A 275 8.30 7.93 28.72
CA ASP A 275 7.56 9.20 28.63
C ASP A 275 8.53 10.38 28.49
N GLU A 276 9.69 10.32 29.14
CA GLU A 276 10.73 11.34 29.00
C GLU A 276 11.32 11.40 27.59
N ALA A 277 11.58 10.24 26.95
CA ALA A 277 12.07 10.21 25.57
C ALA A 277 11.03 10.79 24.59
N THR A 278 9.76 10.46 24.82
CA THR A 278 8.62 10.95 24.02
C THR A 278 8.41 12.45 24.20
N ALA A 279 8.51 12.97 25.43
CA ALA A 279 8.45 14.41 25.67
C ALA A 279 9.66 15.13 25.05
N ALA A 280 10.87 14.58 25.22
CA ALA A 280 12.09 15.19 24.70
C ALA A 280 12.16 15.22 23.16
N VAL A 281 11.55 14.23 22.47
CA VAL A 281 11.49 14.26 20.99
C VAL A 281 10.61 15.42 20.49
N ALA A 282 9.62 15.85 21.28
CA ALA A 282 8.74 16.95 20.89
C ALA A 282 9.44 18.32 20.94
N GLU A 283 10.47 18.44 21.77
CA GLU A 283 11.28 19.65 21.95
C GLU A 283 12.50 19.70 21.00
N LEU A 284 12.78 18.63 20.24
CA LEU A 284 13.88 18.58 19.30
C LEU A 284 13.62 19.47 18.08
N ASP A 285 14.44 20.48 17.85
CA ASP A 285 14.43 21.24 16.60
C ASP A 285 15.06 20.41 15.46
N LEU A 286 14.24 19.59 14.81
CA LEU A 286 14.64 18.71 13.71
C LEU A 286 14.78 19.48 12.39
N ALA A 287 14.09 20.61 12.29
CA ALA A 287 14.20 21.54 11.19
C ALA A 287 15.43 22.46 11.30
N GLY A 288 16.07 22.55 12.47
CA GLY A 288 17.26 23.35 12.70
C GLY A 288 18.53 22.80 12.06
N GLU A 289 19.49 23.68 11.75
CA GLU A 289 20.78 23.30 11.16
C GLU A 289 21.57 22.32 12.05
N ALA A 290 21.41 22.41 13.38
CA ALA A 290 22.12 21.54 14.31
C ALA A 290 21.71 20.05 14.21
N SER A 291 20.50 19.75 13.75
CA SER A 291 19.96 18.38 13.68
C SER A 291 19.97 17.80 12.26
N ARG A 292 20.01 18.65 11.23
CA ARG A 292 19.89 18.23 9.83
C ARG A 292 21.06 17.38 9.37
N GLY A 293 20.76 16.19 8.83
CA GLY A 293 21.77 15.27 8.28
C GLY A 293 22.60 14.51 9.34
N HIS A 294 22.31 14.71 10.62
CA HIS A 294 22.98 14.03 11.73
C HIS A 294 22.25 12.76 12.17
N GLU A 295 22.92 11.96 13.01
CA GLU A 295 22.31 10.83 13.73
C GLU A 295 21.98 11.24 15.17
N LEU A 296 20.73 11.09 15.57
CA LEU A 296 20.24 11.41 16.91
C LEU A 296 19.97 10.12 17.68
N THR A 297 20.51 10.03 18.89
CA THR A 297 20.36 8.86 19.78
C THR A 297 19.88 9.31 21.15
N TRP A 298 18.96 8.55 21.76
CA TRP A 298 18.50 8.84 23.11
C TRP A 298 19.53 8.40 24.15
N ASP A 299 20.02 9.34 24.96
CA ASP A 299 20.83 9.04 26.15
C ASP A 299 19.94 8.93 27.38
N GLN A 300 19.72 7.70 27.84
CA GLN A 300 18.88 7.41 28.99
C GLN A 300 19.43 7.99 30.30
N THR A 301 20.76 8.16 30.43
CA THR A 301 21.39 8.67 31.66
C THR A 301 21.22 10.17 31.76
N ALA A 302 21.51 10.90 30.67
CA ALA A 302 21.36 12.35 30.62
C ALA A 302 19.94 12.81 30.31
N ARG A 303 19.03 11.88 29.98
CA ARG A 303 17.64 12.15 29.56
C ARG A 303 17.57 13.20 28.45
N THR A 304 18.45 13.06 27.45
CA THR A 304 18.54 13.98 26.32
C THR A 304 18.92 13.26 25.04
N TRP A 305 18.61 13.88 23.91
CA TRP A 305 19.02 13.40 22.59
C TRP A 305 20.44 13.88 22.30
N ARG A 306 21.33 12.95 21.96
CA ARG A 306 22.70 13.24 21.53
C ARG A 306 22.77 13.23 20.01
N ILE A 307 23.41 14.26 19.47
CA ILE A 307 23.66 14.44 18.05
C ILE A 307 25.04 13.89 17.74
N HIS A 308 25.13 13.03 16.72
CA HIS A 308 26.36 12.45 16.21
C HIS A 308 26.53 12.82 14.75
N ASP A 309 27.78 13.05 14.34
CA ASP A 309 28.11 13.19 12.93
C ASP A 309 27.81 11.87 12.20
N ARG A 310 26.97 11.95 11.19
CA ARG A 310 26.62 10.78 10.39
C ARG A 310 27.85 10.41 9.57
N PRO A 311 28.36 9.16 9.63
CA PRO A 311 29.45 8.74 8.78
C PRO A 311 29.00 8.91 7.32
N ALA A 312 29.86 9.52 6.50
CA ALA A 312 29.57 9.78 5.09
C ALA A 312 29.03 8.49 4.44
N PRO A 313 27.92 8.57 3.68
CA PRO A 313 27.36 7.40 3.01
C PRO A 313 28.47 6.79 2.16
N ARG A 314 28.80 5.53 2.42
CA ARG A 314 29.73 4.78 1.56
C ARG A 314 29.04 4.67 0.20
N LEU A 315 29.46 5.50 -0.75
CA LEU A 315 29.09 5.37 -2.16
C LEU A 315 29.40 3.91 -2.54
N ARG A 316 28.35 3.13 -2.79
CA ARG A 316 28.45 1.78 -3.33
C ARG A 316 28.41 1.86 -4.83
#